data_AF-A0A0F0CCY3-F1
#
_entry.id   AF-A0A0F0CCY3-F1
#
_cell.length_a   1.000
_cell.length_b   1.000
_cell.length_c   1.000
_cell.angle_alpha   90.00
_cell.angle_beta   90.00
_cell.angle_gamma   90.00
#
_symmetry.space_group_name_H-M   'P 1'
#
loop_
_entity.id
_entity.type
_entity.pdbx_description
1 polymer ?
#
loop_
_entity_poly.entity_id
_entity_poly.type
_entity_poly.pdbx_seq_one_letter_code
_entity_poly.pdbx_strand_id
1 'polypeptide(L)'
;MRWFLRFHTRRSGETAKMRLKLLLVSDKAGCSPEMILMIKNDVIHVISKYMEIEKDNVQIQMETDSPLSGSGRTLPVLHANIPIRSISNKGLY
;
A
#
# COMPACT_ATOMS: atom_id res chain seq x y z
N MET A 1 -26.06 -37.37 -10.88
CA MET A 1 -24.65 -37.36 -11.34
C MET A 1 -23.94 -36.15 -10.76
N ARG A 2 -22.91 -36.38 -9.95
CA ARG A 2 -22.07 -35.38 -9.27
C ARG A 2 -20.81 -35.15 -10.11
N TRP A 3 -20.79 -34.15 -11.00
CA TRP A 3 -19.61 -33.75 -11.78
C TRP A 3 -19.64 -32.22 -11.93
N PHE A 4 -18.46 -31.60 -11.92
CA PHE A 4 -18.22 -30.15 -11.85
C PHE A 4 -18.19 -29.54 -10.43
N LEU A 5 -17.30 -30.08 -9.59
CA LEU A 5 -16.48 -29.22 -8.74
C LEU A 5 -15.73 -28.25 -9.67
N ARG A 6 -16.31 -27.07 -9.94
CA ARG A 6 -15.60 -26.01 -10.67
C ARG A 6 -14.86 -25.17 -9.64
N PHE A 7 -13.56 -25.39 -9.61
CA PHE A 7 -12.54 -24.65 -8.90
C PHE A 7 -12.96 -23.20 -8.59
N HIS A 8 -12.97 -22.86 -7.31
CA HIS A 8 -13.01 -21.49 -6.81
C HIS A 8 -11.66 -20.81 -7.11
N THR A 9 -11.34 -20.64 -8.39
CA THR A 9 -10.24 -19.76 -8.81
C THR A 9 -10.74 -18.33 -8.69
N ARG A 10 -9.94 -17.43 -8.10
CA ARG A 10 -10.27 -16.00 -8.06
C ARG A 10 -10.66 -15.55 -9.47
N ARG A 11 -11.83 -14.92 -9.61
CA ARG A 11 -12.34 -14.51 -10.93
C ARG A 11 -11.27 -13.64 -11.59
N SER A 12 -10.84 -14.00 -12.79
CA SER A 12 -9.82 -13.25 -13.55
C SER A 12 -10.14 -11.75 -13.65
N GLY A 13 -11.42 -11.39 -13.63
CA GLY A 13 -11.90 -10.02 -13.56
C GLY A 13 -11.49 -9.26 -12.29
N GLU A 14 -11.43 -9.91 -11.12
CA GLU A 14 -10.94 -9.26 -9.88
C GLU A 14 -9.44 -8.98 -9.94
N THR A 15 -8.66 -9.93 -10.47
CA THR A 15 -7.22 -9.74 -10.68
C THR A 15 -6.95 -8.61 -11.68
N ALA A 16 -7.71 -8.55 -12.77
CA ALA A 16 -7.61 -7.46 -13.76
C ALA A 16 -8.00 -6.11 -13.15
N LYS A 17 -9.06 -6.06 -12.34
CA LYS A 17 -9.52 -4.84 -11.66
C LYS A 17 -8.48 -4.32 -10.66
N MET A 18 -7.82 -5.21 -9.92
CA MET A 18 -6.74 -4.87 -8.99
C MET A 18 -5.53 -4.30 -9.73
N ARG A 19 -5.11 -4.93 -10.85
CA ARG A 19 -4.02 -4.45 -11.70
C ARG A 19 -4.32 -3.08 -12.32
N LEU A 20 -5.56 -2.87 -12.78
CA LEU A 20 -5.97 -1.59 -13.35
C LEU A 20 -5.97 -0.47 -12.30
N LYS A 21 -6.46 -0.76 -11.09
CA LYS A 21 -6.44 0.19 -9.97
C LYS A 21 -5.01 0.57 -9.59
N LEU A 22 -4.10 -0.40 -9.58
CA LEU A 22 -2.67 -0.18 -9.35
C LEU A 22 -2.06 0.70 -10.45
N LEU A 23 -2.32 0.41 -11.73
CA LEU A 23 -1.86 1.17 -12.89
C LEU A 23 -2.32 2.65 -12.85
N LEU A 24 -3.57 2.89 -12.49
CA LEU A 24 -4.13 4.24 -12.39
C LEU A 24 -3.51 5.06 -11.24
N VAL A 25 -3.20 4.39 -10.12
CA VAL A 25 -2.52 5.04 -8.99
C VAL A 25 -1.07 5.36 -9.35
N SER A 26 -0.37 4.47 -10.06
CA SER A 26 0.99 4.72 -10.53
C SER A 26 1.08 5.86 -11.55
N ASP A 27 0.13 5.93 -12.49
CA ASP A 27 0.10 6.96 -13.54
C ASP A 27 -0.06 8.36 -12.94
N LYS A 28 -0.93 8.52 -11.94
CA LYS A 28 -1.12 9.80 -11.23
C LYS A 28 0.07 10.20 -10.34
N ALA A 29 0.80 9.23 -9.82
CA ALA A 29 1.92 9.41 -8.91
C ALA A 29 3.27 9.65 -9.64
N GLY A 30 3.33 9.44 -10.95
CA GLY A 30 4.59 9.45 -11.71
C GLY A 30 5.60 8.38 -11.28
N CYS A 31 5.15 7.33 -10.58
CA CYS A 31 5.99 6.29 -10.00
C CYS A 31 5.54 4.90 -10.44
N SER A 32 6.49 4.00 -10.73
CA SER A 32 6.17 2.61 -11.11
C SER A 32 5.36 1.92 -10.02
N PRO A 33 4.29 1.16 -10.37
CA PRO A 33 3.49 0.44 -9.40
C PRO A 33 4.31 -0.59 -8.61
N GLU A 34 5.38 -1.12 -9.20
CA GLU A 34 6.34 -2.01 -8.52
C GLU A 34 7.07 -1.29 -7.40
N MET A 35 7.47 -0.03 -7.62
CA MET A 35 8.18 0.78 -6.64
C MET A 35 7.31 1.06 -5.42
N ILE A 36 6.03 1.39 -5.62
CA ILE A 36 5.07 1.61 -4.52
C ILE A 36 4.90 0.33 -3.70
N LEU A 37 4.88 -0.83 -4.36
CA LEU A 37 4.78 -2.12 -3.70
C LEU A 37 6.04 -2.47 -2.90
N MET A 38 7.22 -2.16 -3.42
CA MET A 38 8.50 -2.31 -2.72
C MET A 38 8.53 -1.43 -1.46
N ILE A 39 8.21 -0.14 -1.60
CA ILE A 39 8.14 0.80 -0.47
C ILE A 39 7.17 0.30 0.60
N LYS A 40 5.99 -0.20 0.19
CA LYS A 40 5.02 -0.78 1.12
C LYS A 40 5.61 -1.93 1.94
N ASN A 41 6.28 -2.87 1.29
CA ASN A 41 6.88 -4.01 1.97
C ASN A 41 8.00 -3.59 2.92
N ASP A 42 8.86 -2.66 2.50
CA ASP A 42 9.97 -2.17 3.31
C ASP A 42 9.50 -1.41 4.55
N VAL A 43 8.52 -0.51 4.39
CA VAL A 43 7.91 0.23 5.51
C VAL A 43 7.27 -0.73 6.50
N ILE A 44 6.47 -1.70 6.02
CA ILE A 44 5.88 -2.73 6.88
C ILE A 44 6.96 -3.49 7.63
N HIS A 45 8.02 -3.91 6.94
CA HIS A 45 9.10 -4.68 7.53
C HIS A 45 9.82 -3.90 8.64
N VAL A 46 10.16 -2.63 8.39
CA VAL A 46 10.84 -1.77 9.36
C VAL A 46 9.95 -1.50 10.58
N ILE A 47 8.70 -1.08 10.39
CA ILE A 47 7.80 -0.75 11.50
C ILE A 47 7.46 -2.01 12.31
N SER A 48 7.31 -3.18 11.67
CA SER A 48 7.06 -4.45 12.35
C SER A 48 8.17 -4.86 13.34
N LYS A 49 9.38 -4.29 13.24
CA LYS A 49 10.45 -4.54 14.22
C LYS A 49 10.17 -3.90 15.58
N TYR A 50 9.40 -2.81 15.59
CA TYR A 50 9.16 -1.99 16.77
C TYR A 50 7.71 -2.07 17.26
N MET A 51 6.75 -2.29 16.36
CA MET A 51 5.31 -2.27 16.66
C MET A 51 4.61 -3.45 15.99
N GLU A 52 3.56 -3.97 16.63
CA GLU A 52 2.66 -4.92 16.00
C GLU A 52 1.66 -4.15 15.13
N ILE A 53 1.66 -4.42 13.83
CA ILE A 53 0.85 -3.68 12.84
C ILE A 53 -0.05 -4.61 12.01
N GLU A 54 -1.16 -4.06 11.51
CA GLU A 54 -2.06 -4.77 10.59
C GLU A 54 -1.60 -4.68 9.14
N LYS A 55 -0.72 -5.60 8.74
CA LYS A 55 -0.06 -5.59 7.42
C LYS A 55 -1.03 -5.53 6.23
N ASP A 56 -2.15 -6.24 6.31
CA ASP A 56 -3.18 -6.28 5.26
C ASP A 56 -3.90 -4.94 5.06
N ASN A 57 -4.00 -4.14 6.12
CA ASN A 57 -4.72 -2.87 6.14
C ASN A 57 -3.83 -1.64 5.92
N VAL A 58 -2.54 -1.84 5.66
CA VAL A 58 -1.61 -0.74 5.34
C VAL A 58 -1.95 -0.13 3.98
N GLN A 59 -2.16 1.19 3.96
CA GLN A 59 -2.45 1.96 2.76
C GLN A 59 -1.34 2.98 2.51
N ILE A 60 -0.88 3.07 1.26
CA ILE A 60 0.12 4.04 0.81
C ILE A 60 -0.45 4.78 -0.39
N GLN A 61 -0.36 6.10 -0.35
CA GLN A 61 -0.85 6.99 -1.38
C GLN A 61 0.22 8.04 -1.67
N MET A 62 0.47 8.31 -2.95
CA MET A 62 1.35 9.38 -3.39
C MET A 62 0.48 10.52 -3.94
N GLU A 63 0.72 11.73 -3.44
CA GLU A 63 0.05 12.96 -3.87
C GLU A 63 1.06 13.87 -4.56
N THR A 64 0.83 14.14 -5.85
CA THR A 64 1.75 14.92 -6.70
C THR A 64 1.40 16.42 -6.71
N ASP A 65 0.20 16.77 -6.24
CA ASP A 65 -0.40 18.12 -6.28
C ASP A 65 -0.47 18.80 -4.90
N SER A 66 0.40 18.43 -3.96
CA SER A 66 0.46 19.12 -2.66
C SER A 66 1.22 20.44 -2.79
N PRO A 67 0.58 21.62 -2.60
CA PRO A 67 1.29 22.89 -2.55
C PRO A 67 2.03 22.98 -1.21
N LEU A 68 3.23 22.42 -1.16
CA LEU A 68 4.12 22.55 -0.01
C LEU A 68 4.69 23.97 0.01
N SER A 69 3.99 24.84 0.77
CA SER A 69 4.45 26.11 1.33
C SER A 69 5.21 27.06 0.38
N GLY A 70 4.50 28.09 -0.12
CA GLY A 70 5.06 29.40 -0.46
C GLY A 70 6.02 29.52 -1.65
N SER A 71 6.52 28.41 -2.20
CA SER A 71 7.36 28.36 -3.39
C SER A 71 6.61 27.58 -4.45
N GLY A 72 6.43 28.12 -5.65
CA GLY A 72 5.59 27.57 -6.73
C GLY A 72 6.02 26.22 -7.33
N ARG A 73 6.68 25.35 -6.55
CA ARG A 73 7.04 23.98 -6.89
C ARG A 73 6.20 23.01 -6.05
N THR A 74 5.32 22.26 -6.71
CA THR A 74 4.68 21.08 -6.15
C THR A 74 5.71 19.96 -6.03
N LEU A 75 5.88 19.42 -4.82
CA LEU A 75 6.69 18.25 -4.57
C LEU A 75 5.77 17.06 -4.27
N PRO A 76 6.06 15.86 -4.78
CA PRO A 76 5.27 14.68 -4.45
C PRO A 76 5.42 14.33 -2.97
N VAL A 77 4.29 14.06 -2.31
CA VAL A 77 4.21 13.65 -0.90
C VAL A 77 3.72 12.21 -0.82
N LEU A 78 4.35 11.42 0.03
CA LEU A 78 3.94 10.04 0.32
C LEU A 78 3.16 9.99 1.64
N HIS A 79 1.87 9.69 1.57
CA HIS A 79 1.01 9.45 2.71
C HIS A 79 0.91 7.94 2.99
N ALA A 80 1.13 7.53 4.24
CA ALA A 80 0.99 6.15 4.67
C ALA A 80 0.07 6.05 5.89
N ASN A 81 -0.97 5.23 5.79
CA ASN A 81 -1.81 4.86 6.91
C ASN A 81 -1.43 3.44 7.36
N ILE A 82 -0.87 3.34 8.57
CA ILE A 82 -0.33 2.10 9.13
C ILE A 82 -1.04 1.83 10.46
N PRO A 83 -2.07 0.96 10.48
CA PRO A 83 -2.78 0.63 11.71
C PRO A 83 -1.89 -0.15 12.66
N ILE A 84 -1.77 0.34 13.90
CA ILE A 84 -0.99 -0.29 14.97
C ILE A 84 -1.96 -1.12 15.83
N ARG A 85 -1.65 -2.40 16.02
CA ARG A 85 -2.37 -3.30 16.95
C ARG A 85 -1.86 -3.13 18.38
N SER A 86 -0.55 -3.13 18.53
CA SER A 86 0.09 -3.09 19.83
C SER A 86 1.46 -2.45 19.73
N ILE A 87 1.81 -1.64 20.71
CA ILE A 87 3.11 -1.01 20.82
C ILE A 87 3.94 -1.91 21.73
N SER A 88 5.00 -2.52 21.18
CA SER A 88 5.87 -3.37 21.97
C SER A 88 6.63 -2.50 22.98
N ASN A 89 6.52 -2.80 24.27
CA ASN A 89 7.08 -2.00 25.36
C ASN A 89 8.62 -2.14 25.50
N LYS A 90 9.33 -2.33 24.37
CA LYS A 90 10.77 -2.63 24.32
C LYS A 90 11.67 -1.43 24.65
N GLY A 91 11.11 -0.35 25.20
CA GLY A 91 11.84 0.86 25.59
C GLY A 91 11.43 1.45 26.94
N LEU A 92 10.64 0.75 27.76
CA LEU A 92 10.37 1.12 29.15
C LEU A 92 11.20 0.25 30.10
N TYR A 93 12.53 0.44 30.08
CA TYR A 93 13.45 0.09 31.15
C TYR A 93 14.55 1.13 31.22
#